data_AF-A0A8H2PUM0-F1
#
_entry.id   AF-A0A8H2PUM0-F1
#
_cell.length_a   1.000
_cell.length_b   1.000
_cell.length_c   1.000
_cell.angle_alpha   90.00
_cell.angle_beta   90.00
_cell.angle_gamma   90.00
#
_symmetry.space_group_name_H-M   'P 1'
#
loop_
_entity.id
_entity.type
_entity.pdbx_description
1 polymer ?
#
loop_
_entity_poly.entity_id
_entity_poly.type
_entity_poly.pdbx_seq_one_letter_code
_entity_poly.pdbx_strand_id
1 'polypeptide(L)'
;MDTLTGTALAEAIVADGFDAHRSALAELLNRAHQCQVDEVLLSILSDDTTPRVARERALGRVLVFMQYRRRKALEDHEDLWAPRRSNGSRPVRSTHQVGKGSAERPSDQSDREQTESALCR
;
A
#
# COMPACT_ATOMS: atom_id res chain seq x y z
N MET A 1 6.32 12.00 30.17
CA MET A 1 5.21 11.90 29.21
C MET A 1 5.44 10.61 28.44
N ASP A 2 4.83 9.51 28.88
CA ASP A 2 4.98 8.22 28.21
C ASP A 2 4.34 8.31 26.83
N THR A 3 5.18 8.27 25.79
CA THR A 3 4.72 8.14 24.41
C THR A 3 3.96 6.83 24.28
N LEU A 4 2.63 6.89 24.27
CA LEU A 4 1.80 5.76 23.87
C LEU A 4 2.28 5.26 22.51
N THR A 5 2.46 3.95 22.40
CA THR A 5 2.69 3.33 21.09
C THR A 5 1.47 3.64 20.20
N GLY A 6 1.67 3.69 18.89
CA GLY A 6 0.58 4.05 17.97
C GLY A 6 -0.67 3.17 18.15
N THR A 7 -0.48 1.88 18.48
CA THR A 7 -1.57 0.95 18.80
C THR A 7 -2.30 1.31 20.10
N ALA A 8 -1.57 1.63 21.17
CA ALA A 8 -2.17 2.02 22.45
C ALA A 8 -2.97 3.33 22.33
N LEU A 9 -2.52 4.27 21.49
CA LEU A 9 -3.29 5.47 21.17
C LEU A 9 -4.59 5.14 20.41
N ALA A 10 -4.57 4.20 19.47
CA ALA A 10 -5.78 3.79 18.77
C ALA A 10 -6.81 3.14 19.70
N GLU A 11 -6.37 2.28 20.61
CA GLU A 11 -7.24 1.68 21.64
C GLU A 11 -7.87 2.76 22.53
N ALA A 12 -7.07 3.73 23.00
CA ALA A 12 -7.56 4.85 23.80
C ALA A 12 -8.56 5.74 23.05
N ILE A 13 -8.33 6.00 21.75
CA ILE A 13 -9.26 6.76 20.90
C ILE A 13 -10.58 6.02 20.70
N VAL A 14 -10.56 4.69 20.57
CA VAL A 14 -11.79 3.89 20.45
C VAL A 14 -12.59 3.95 21.77
N ALA A 15 -11.91 3.93 22.91
CA ALA A 15 -12.55 4.02 24.23
C ALA A 15 -13.10 5.42 24.54
N ASP A 16 -12.28 6.46 24.41
CA ASP A 16 -12.55 7.80 24.94
C ASP A 16 -12.96 8.81 23.86
N GLY A 17 -12.77 8.47 22.58
CA GLY A 17 -13.01 9.33 21.43
C GLY A 17 -11.77 10.16 21.02
N PHE A 18 -11.84 10.74 19.82
CA PHE A 18 -10.74 11.51 19.23
C PHE A 18 -10.44 12.81 19.99
N ASP A 19 -11.46 13.47 20.53
CA ASP A 19 -11.31 14.79 21.15
C ASP A 19 -10.54 14.73 22.47
N ALA A 20 -10.72 13.64 23.23
CA ALA A 20 -9.98 13.38 24.47
C ALA A 20 -8.46 13.24 24.23
N HIS A 21 -8.06 12.85 23.03
CA HIS A 21 -6.68 12.53 22.66
C HIS A 21 -6.09 13.46 21.59
N ARG A 22 -6.64 14.68 21.44
CA ARG A 22 -6.29 15.62 20.36
C ARG A 22 -4.79 15.91 20.24
N SER A 23 -4.09 16.13 21.36
CA SER A 23 -2.65 16.41 21.37
C SER A 23 -1.84 15.21 20.90
N ALA A 24 -2.16 14.01 21.38
CA ALA A 24 -1.50 12.77 20.96
C ALA A 24 -1.77 12.45 19.49
N LEU A 25 -2.98 12.76 18.99
CA LEU A 25 -3.32 12.65 17.59
C LEU A 25 -2.51 13.62 16.71
N ALA A 26 -2.32 14.87 17.14
CA ALA A 26 -1.50 15.83 16.41
C ALA A 26 -0.04 15.38 16.30
N GLU A 27 0.53 14.82 17.38
CA GLU A 27 1.87 14.22 17.36
C GLU A 27 1.95 12.99 16.45
N LEU A 28 0.90 12.17 16.40
CA LEU A 28 0.81 11.05 15.47
C LEU A 28 0.79 11.54 14.02
N LEU A 29 -0.05 12.53 13.70
CA LEU A 29 -0.17 13.10 12.36
C LEU A 29 1.16 13.69 11.87
N ASN A 30 1.88 14.41 12.73
CA ASN A 30 3.20 14.95 12.40
C ASN A 30 4.21 13.83 12.08
N ARG A 31 4.23 12.76 12.89
CA ARG A 31 5.08 11.59 12.62
C ARG A 31 4.66 10.84 11.35
N ALA A 32 3.36 10.74 11.10
CA ALA A 32 2.81 10.08 9.91
C ALA A 32 3.20 10.83 8.63
N HIS A 33 3.15 12.17 8.65
CA HIS A 33 3.62 13.02 7.56
C HIS A 33 5.13 12.81 7.30
N GLN A 34 5.96 12.75 8.35
CA GLN A 34 7.39 12.43 8.22
C GLN A 34 7.64 11.03 7.63
N CYS A 35 6.72 10.08 7.85
CA CYS A 35 6.78 8.75 7.26
C CYS A 35 6.28 8.68 5.80
N GLN A 36 5.81 9.81 5.24
CA GLN A 36 5.20 9.91 3.90
C GLN A 36 3.93 9.05 3.77
N VAL A 37 3.09 9.05 4.81
CA VAL A 37 1.75 8.47 4.73
C VAL A 37 0.91 9.26 3.72
N ASP A 38 -0.02 8.59 3.05
CA ASP A 38 -0.94 9.21 2.09
C ASP A 38 -1.72 10.39 2.70
N GLU A 39 -1.64 11.56 2.07
CA GLU A 39 -2.27 12.80 2.50
C GLU A 39 -3.79 12.68 2.65
N VAL A 40 -4.45 11.84 1.86
CA VAL A 40 -5.90 11.60 1.97
C VAL A 40 -6.23 10.93 3.30
N LEU A 41 -5.38 10.02 3.79
CA LEU A 41 -5.59 9.40 5.09
C LEU A 41 -5.37 10.41 6.23
N LEU A 42 -4.40 11.31 6.08
CA LEU A 42 -4.11 12.35 7.06
C LEU A 42 -5.23 13.41 7.11
N SER A 43 -5.82 13.75 5.95
CA SER A 43 -6.95 14.69 5.88
C SER A 43 -8.20 14.10 6.53
N ILE A 44 -8.53 12.83 6.24
CA ILE A 44 -9.66 12.13 6.87
C ILE A 44 -9.49 12.08 8.40
N LEU A 45 -8.26 11.85 8.87
CA LEU A 45 -7.99 11.70 10.30
C LEU A 45 -8.05 13.02 11.07
N SER A 46 -7.62 14.12 10.43
CA SER A 46 -7.58 15.47 11.01
C SER A 46 -8.91 16.23 10.93
N ASP A 47 -9.82 15.83 10.03
CA ASP A 47 -11.16 16.41 9.90
C ASP A 47 -12.11 15.87 10.99
N ASP A 48 -12.63 16.78 11.82
CA ASP A 48 -13.58 16.48 12.89
C ASP A 48 -15.03 16.31 12.38
N THR A 49 -15.33 16.76 11.15
CA THR A 49 -16.62 16.57 10.50
C THR A 49 -16.76 15.20 9.83
N THR A 50 -15.64 14.53 9.58
CA THR A 50 -15.61 13.19 9.00
C THR A 50 -16.27 12.18 9.96
N PRO A 51 -17.11 11.24 9.44
CA PRO A 51 -17.73 10.20 10.26
C PRO A 51 -16.71 9.40 11.08
N ARG A 52 -17.00 9.18 12.36
CA ARG A 52 -16.11 8.48 13.31
C ARG A 52 -15.52 7.18 12.76
N VAL A 53 -16.37 6.33 12.15
CA VAL A 53 -15.94 5.04 11.57
C VAL A 53 -14.90 5.22 10.46
N ALA A 54 -15.01 6.27 9.65
CA ALA A 54 -14.02 6.57 8.61
C ALA A 54 -12.69 7.02 9.23
N ARG A 55 -12.74 7.85 10.29
CA ARG A 55 -11.54 8.29 11.03
C ARG A 55 -10.83 7.11 11.71
N GLU A 56 -11.55 6.20 12.35
CA GLU A 56 -10.98 5.00 12.98
C GLU A 56 -10.32 4.08 11.94
N ARG A 57 -10.95 3.89 10.78
CA ARG A 57 -10.36 3.11 9.67
C ARG A 57 -9.12 3.78 9.10
N ALA A 58 -9.14 5.11 8.94
CA ALA A 58 -7.97 5.87 8.51
C ALA A 58 -6.84 5.71 9.52
N LEU A 59 -7.11 5.86 10.82
CA LEU A 59 -6.14 5.67 11.89
C LEU A 59 -5.46 4.29 11.82
N GLY A 60 -6.24 3.22 11.66
CA GLY A 60 -5.69 1.87 11.49
C GLY A 60 -4.75 1.75 10.29
N ARG A 61 -5.11 2.33 9.15
CA ARG A 61 -4.26 2.33 7.93
C ARG A 61 -2.97 3.13 8.12
N VAL A 62 -3.04 4.31 8.75
CA VAL A 62 -1.88 5.14 9.08
C VAL A 62 -0.89 4.34 9.95
N LEU A 63 -1.39 3.68 11.00
CA LEU A 63 -0.55 2.90 11.90
C LEU A 63 0.15 1.72 11.22
N VAL A 64 -0.58 0.97 10.40
CA VAL A 64 0.00 -0.14 9.62
C VAL A 64 1.09 0.36 8.68
N PHE A 65 0.84 1.47 7.97
CA PHE A 65 1.82 2.05 7.05
C PHE A 65 3.08 2.52 7.79
N MET A 66 2.92 3.21 8.92
CA MET A 66 4.06 3.66 9.72
C MET A 66 4.90 2.49 10.26
N GLN A 67 4.25 1.41 10.71
CA GLN A 67 4.95 0.19 11.13
C GLN A 67 5.70 -0.46 9.97
N TYR A 68 5.08 -0.54 8.79
CA TYR A 68 5.72 -1.04 7.58
C TYR A 68 6.94 -0.20 7.19
N ARG A 69 6.82 1.13 7.15
CA ARG A 69 7.94 2.04 6.84
C ARG A 69 9.08 1.90 7.83
N ARG A 70 8.77 1.79 9.13
CA ARG A 70 9.79 1.59 10.17
C ARG A 70 10.55 0.28 9.98
N ARG A 71 9.85 -0.81 9.65
CA ARG A 71 10.47 -2.11 9.40
C ARG A 71 11.37 -2.06 8.16
N LYS A 72 10.85 -1.51 7.06
CA LYS A 72 11.62 -1.36 5.82
C LYS A 72 12.87 -0.51 6.00
N ALA A 73 12.80 0.57 6.78
CA ALA A 73 13.97 1.40 7.09
C ALA A 73 15.07 0.64 7.85
N LEU A 74 14.70 -0.35 8.68
CA LEU A 74 15.67 -1.22 9.36
C LEU A 74 16.30 -2.20 8.37
N GLU A 75 15.50 -2.81 7.49
CA GLU A 75 15.98 -3.70 6.43
C GLU A 75 16.96 -2.98 5.48
N ASP A 76 16.60 -1.78 5.00
CA ASP A 76 17.45 -0.96 4.13
C ASP A 76 18.78 -0.58 4.83
N HIS A 77 18.76 -0.40 6.16
CA HIS A 77 19.96 -0.11 6.95
C HIS A 77 20.86 -1.34 7.13
N GLU A 78 20.28 -2.54 7.26
CA GLU A 78 21.05 -3.79 7.32
C GLU A 78 21.74 -4.09 5.99
N ASP A 79 21.08 -3.83 4.85
CA ASP A 79 21.66 -4.00 3.51
C ASP A 79 22.86 -3.07 3.25
N LEU A 80 22.88 -1.89 3.87
CA LEU A 80 24.00 -0.94 3.79
C LEU A 80 25.26 -1.43 4.53
N TRP A 81 25.08 -2.24 5.58
CA TRP A 81 26.18 -2.75 6.42
C TRP A 81 26.51 -4.22 6.19
N ALA A 82 25.69 -4.94 5.41
CA ALA A 82 26.02 -6.28 4.98
C ALA A 82 27.30 -6.24 4.12
N PRO A 83 28.36 -7.00 4.47
CA PRO A 83 29.53 -7.09 3.61
C PRO A 83 29.06 -7.60 2.25
N ARG A 84 29.36 -6.86 1.17
CA ARG A 84 29.07 -7.29 -0.20
C ARG A 84 29.60 -8.72 -0.36
N ARG A 85 28.74 -9.73 -0.24
CA ARG A 85 29.07 -11.07 -0.73
C ARG A 85 29.28 -10.86 -2.22
N SER A 86 30.54 -10.93 -2.65
CA SER A 86 30.93 -10.93 -4.04
C SER A 86 30.10 -12.02 -4.72
N ASN A 87 29.06 -11.60 -5.44
CA ASN A 87 28.19 -12.54 -6.13
C ASN A 87 28.98 -13.03 -7.33
N GLY A 88 29.63 -14.19 -7.15
CA GLY A 88 30.24 -14.95 -8.23
C GLY A 88 29.18 -15.21 -9.30
N SER A 89 29.53 -14.81 -10.52
CA SER A 89 29.06 -15.36 -11.79
C SER A 89 27.68 -16.02 -11.79
N ARG A 90 26.65 -15.26 -12.19
CA ARG A 90 25.44 -15.87 -12.78
C ARG A 90 25.86 -16.59 -14.07
N PRO A 91 25.60 -17.89 -14.26
CA PRO A 91 25.77 -18.50 -15.56
C PRO A 91 24.69 -17.95 -16.51
N VAL A 92 25.16 -17.34 -17.60
CA VAL A 92 24.35 -16.93 -18.75
C VAL A 92 23.70 -18.18 -19.33
N ARG A 93 22.37 -18.30 -19.20
CA ARG A 93 21.61 -19.35 -19.89
C ARG A 93 21.48 -18.94 -21.37
N SER A 94 22.51 -19.26 -22.14
CA SER A 94 22.46 -19.27 -23.59
C SER A 94 21.75 -20.55 -24.04
N THR A 95 20.60 -20.40 -24.69
CA THR A 95 20.01 -21.48 -25.50
C THR A 95 19.59 -20.91 -26.84
N HIS A 96 20.56 -20.85 -27.75
CA HIS A 96 20.29 -21.01 -29.17
C HIS A 96 20.04 -22.51 -29.44
N GLN A 97 18.85 -22.85 -29.92
CA GLN A 97 18.70 -23.93 -30.90
C GLN A 97 17.77 -23.47 -32.02
N VAL A 98 18.33 -23.52 -33.22
CA VAL A 98 17.70 -23.37 -34.53
C VAL A 98 17.21 -24.76 -34.97
N GLY A 99 15.99 -24.86 -35.51
CA GLY A 99 15.51 -26.13 -36.08
C GLY A 99 14.09 -26.14 -36.64
N LYS A 100 13.91 -25.50 -37.80
CA LYS A 100 13.00 -25.79 -38.94
C LYS A 100 11.81 -26.76 -38.77
N GLY A 101 10.62 -26.34 -39.24
CA GLY A 101 9.55 -27.25 -39.68
C GLY A 101 8.22 -26.55 -40.01
N SER A 102 7.88 -26.51 -41.30
CA SER A 102 6.77 -25.81 -41.95
C SER A 102 5.35 -26.34 -41.67
N ALA A 103 4.34 -25.45 -41.79
CA ALA A 103 3.06 -25.56 -42.55
C ALA A 103 2.12 -24.40 -42.11
N GLU A 104 1.79 -23.40 -42.93
CA GLU A 104 0.58 -23.36 -43.81
C GLU A 104 -0.68 -23.86 -43.09
N ARG A 105 -1.82 -23.14 -42.95
CA ARG A 105 -2.50 -22.07 -43.72
C ARG A 105 -3.73 -21.54 -42.89
N PRO A 106 -4.61 -20.64 -43.42
CA PRO A 106 -5.27 -19.55 -42.67
C PRO A 106 -6.81 -19.70 -42.51
N SER A 107 -7.43 -18.62 -41.98
CA SER A 107 -8.86 -18.25 -42.04
C SER A 107 -9.78 -19.08 -41.14
N ASP A 108 -10.86 -18.60 -40.52
CA ASP A 108 -11.77 -17.49 -40.83
C ASP A 108 -12.65 -17.21 -39.58
N GLN A 109 -13.24 -16.02 -39.54
CA GLN A 109 -14.54 -15.66 -38.91
C GLN A 109 -14.88 -16.07 -37.47
N SER A 110 -15.26 -15.09 -36.65
CA SER A 110 -16.67 -14.68 -36.61
C SER A 110 -16.86 -13.50 -35.67
N ASP A 111 -17.24 -12.38 -36.27
CA ASP A 111 -18.02 -11.32 -35.65
C ASP A 111 -19.19 -11.88 -34.84
N ARG A 112 -19.41 -11.31 -33.66
CA ARG A 112 -20.72 -11.25 -33.02
C ARG A 112 -20.93 -9.85 -32.45
N GLU A 113 -21.27 -8.93 -33.34
CA GLU A 113 -22.30 -7.95 -33.02
C GLU A 113 -23.64 -8.70 -32.92
N GLN A 114 -24.31 -8.58 -31.78
CA GLN A 114 -25.77 -8.59 -31.72
C GLN A 114 -26.23 -7.43 -30.84
N THR A 115 -26.62 -6.38 -31.55
CA THR A 115 -27.56 -5.33 -31.20
C THR A 115 -28.97 -5.89 -30.94
N GLU A 116 -29.83 -5.00 -30.40
CA GLU A 116 -31.30 -5.08 -30.25
C GLU A 116 -31.77 -5.79 -28.96
N SER A 117 -32.55 -5.17 -28.07
CA SER A 117 -33.69 -4.26 -28.27
C SER A 117 -33.73 -3.20 -27.14
N ALA A 118 -34.01 -1.89 -27.32
CA ALA A 118 -35.28 -1.28 -27.77
C ALA A 118 -36.49 -1.79 -26.94
N LEU A 119 -37.47 -1.04 -26.44
CA LEU A 119 -37.88 0.36 -26.41
C LEU A 119 -39.17 0.39 -25.52
N CYS A 120 -39.61 1.57 -25.07
CA CYS A 120 -40.98 1.88 -24.55
C CYS A 120 -41.34 1.32 -23.13
N ARG A 121 -41.78 2.10 -22.14
CA ARG A 121 -42.53 3.37 -22.10
C ARG A 121 -42.11 4.21 -20.90
#